data_AF-A0A962IGU1-F1
#
_entry.id   AF-A0A962IGU1-F1
#
_cell.length_a   1.000
_cell.length_b   1.000
_cell.length_c   1.000
_cell.angle_alpha   90.00
_cell.angle_beta   90.00
_cell.angle_gamma   90.00
#
_symmetry.space_group_name_H-M   'P 1'
#
loop_
_entity.id
_entity.type
_entity.pdbx_description
1 polymer ?
#
loop_
_entity_poly.entity_id
_entity_poly.type
_entity_poly.pdbx_seq_one_letter_code
_entity_poly.pdbx_strand_id
1 'polypeptide(L)'
;GSLHMRYSARQKNIHWRTDPATQAATALLLALWEQDSPWKLRHCLQAGEGVLCNNVLHCRTGFVDHDQAQQRRLLYRGRYTDRAG
;
A
#
# COMPACT_ATOMS: atom_id res chain seq x y z
N GLY A 1 -2.83 6.71 22.53
CA GLY A 1 -2.21 6.96 21.22
C GLY A 1 -2.05 5.65 20.49
N SER A 2 -2.43 5.58 19.22
CA SER A 2 -2.26 4.40 18.38
C SER A 2 -0.88 4.43 17.72
N LEU A 3 -0.18 3.30 17.73
CA LEU A 3 1.09 3.15 17.01
C LEU A 3 0.82 3.28 15.51
N HIS A 4 1.29 4.35 14.90
CA HIS A 4 1.23 4.55 13.44
C HIS A 4 2.61 4.30 12.84
N MET A 5 2.79 3.14 12.23
CA MET A 5 3.98 2.89 11.43
C MET A 5 3.93 3.80 10.19
N ARG A 6 4.84 4.78 10.12
CA ARG A 6 5.08 5.58 8.91
C ARG A 6 6.18 4.91 8.11
N TYR A 7 5.82 3.84 7.42
CA TYR A 7 6.72 3.13 6.51
C TYR A 7 6.21 3.21 5.08
N SER A 8 7.13 3.25 4.13
CA SER A 8 6.86 3.18 2.70
C SER A 8 7.90 2.28 2.06
N ALA A 9 7.45 1.29 1.29
CA ALA A 9 8.33 0.42 0.50
C ALA A 9 8.86 1.10 -0.79
N ARG A 10 8.59 2.40 -0.97
CA ARG A 10 9.11 3.15 -2.12
C ARG A 10 10.63 3.22 -2.04
N GLN A 11 11.31 2.59 -3.00
CA GLN A 11 12.76 2.62 -3.06
C GLN A 11 13.31 3.94 -3.63
N LYS A 12 12.49 4.65 -4.40
CA LYS A 12 12.85 5.96 -4.98
C LYS A 12 12.49 7.08 -4.01
N ASN A 13 13.44 7.97 -3.76
CA ASN A 13 13.30 9.20 -2.96
C ASN A 13 13.13 8.99 -1.44
N ILE A 14 13.63 7.88 -0.88
CA ILE A 14 13.78 7.71 0.57
C ILE A 14 15.27 7.75 0.92
N HIS A 15 15.63 8.62 1.85
CA HIS A 15 16.97 8.71 2.41
C HIS A 15 16.95 8.10 3.81
N TRP A 16 17.48 6.88 3.94
CA TRP A 16 17.66 6.23 5.23
C TRP A 16 18.99 6.66 5.85
N ARG A 17 19.03 6.70 7.18
CA ARG A 17 20.30 6.85 7.91
C ARG A 17 21.19 5.63 7.61
N THR A 18 22.47 5.87 7.38
CA THR A 18 23.44 4.84 6.97
C THR A 18 24.14 4.18 8.16
N ASP A 19 23.42 3.97 9.27
CA ASP A 19 23.91 3.20 10.40
C ASP A 19 23.49 1.72 10.29
N PRO A 20 24.28 0.79 10.85
CA PRO A 20 24.00 -0.64 10.75
C PRO A 20 22.59 -1.03 11.23
N ALA A 21 22.10 -0.39 12.30
CA ALA A 21 20.78 -0.71 12.84
C ALA A 21 19.64 -0.31 11.89
N THR A 22 19.69 0.90 11.30
CA THR A 22 18.69 1.33 10.32
C THR A 22 18.72 0.49 9.05
N GLN A 23 19.91 0.12 8.57
CA GLN A 23 20.03 -0.75 7.39
C GLN A 23 19.48 -2.15 7.65
N ALA A 24 19.79 -2.75 8.81
CA ALA A 24 19.24 -4.04 9.20
C ALA A 24 17.70 -3.98 9.32
N ALA A 25 17.16 -2.94 9.95
CA ALA A 25 15.71 -2.76 10.10
C ALA A 25 15.00 -2.59 8.76
N THR A 26 15.55 -1.78 7.85
CA THR A 26 14.94 -1.57 6.52
C THR A 26 15.00 -2.83 5.66
N ALA A 27 16.09 -3.58 5.70
CA ALA A 27 16.22 -4.88 5.03
C ALA A 27 15.22 -5.91 5.59
N LEU A 28 15.08 -6.01 6.91
CA LEU A 28 14.11 -6.90 7.55
C LEU A 28 12.68 -6.57 7.13
N LEU A 29 12.31 -5.28 7.16
CA LEU A 29 10.98 -4.84 6.74
C LEU A 29 10.73 -5.18 5.26
N LEU A 30 11.69 -4.92 4.39
CA LEU A 30 11.56 -5.27 2.97
C LEU A 30 11.33 -6.78 2.80
N ALA A 31 12.13 -7.62 3.47
CA ALA A 31 11.97 -9.07 3.42
C ALA A 31 10.58 -9.53 3.93
N LEU A 32 10.09 -8.95 5.02
CA LEU A 32 8.74 -9.21 5.54
C LEU A 32 7.64 -8.85 4.52
N TRP A 33 7.83 -7.77 3.77
CA TRP A 33 6.86 -7.32 2.76
C TRP A 33 6.91 -8.13 1.46
N GLU A 34 8.02 -8.80 1.15
CA GLU A 34 8.13 -9.71 0.00
C GLU A 34 7.56 -11.11 0.29
N GLN A 35 7.65 -11.58 1.54
CA GLN A 35 7.14 -12.91 1.94
C GLN A 35 5.61 -12.95 1.97
N ASP A 36 4.97 -14.05 1.56
CA ASP A 36 3.52 -14.14 1.72
C ASP A 36 3.12 -14.26 3.21
N SER A 37 1.90 -13.84 3.54
CA SER A 37 1.45 -13.81 4.94
C SER A 37 -0.07 -13.91 5.02
N PRO A 38 -0.64 -14.64 6.00
CA PRO A 38 -2.08 -14.69 6.20
C PRO A 38 -2.69 -13.32 6.55
N TRP A 39 -1.86 -12.36 6.93
CA TRP A 39 -2.26 -10.98 7.24
C TRP A 39 -2.21 -10.05 6.01
N LYS A 40 -1.84 -10.56 4.82
CA LYS A 40 -1.87 -9.82 3.56
C LYS A 40 -3.18 -10.09 2.83
N LEU A 41 -4.05 -9.10 2.79
CA LEU A 41 -5.26 -9.15 1.98
C LEU A 41 -4.92 -8.80 0.52
N ARG A 42 -5.33 -9.67 -0.41
CA ARG A 42 -5.29 -9.41 -1.85
C ARG A 42 -6.72 -9.36 -2.37
N HIS A 43 -7.09 -8.26 -2.99
CA HIS A 43 -8.43 -8.07 -3.54
C HIS A 43 -8.38 -7.34 -4.87
N CYS A 44 -9.11 -7.86 -5.85
CA CYS A 44 -9.34 -7.19 -7.13
C CYS A 44 -10.74 -6.56 -7.08
N LEU A 45 -10.79 -5.23 -6.98
CA LEU A 45 -12.06 -4.49 -6.90
C LEU A 45 -12.92 -4.75 -8.14
N GLN A 46 -14.19 -5.07 -7.91
CA GLN A 46 -15.24 -5.15 -8.92
C GLN A 46 -15.95 -3.81 -9.11
N ALA A 47 -16.73 -3.68 -10.18
CA ALA A 47 -17.53 -2.49 -10.42
C ALA A 47 -18.50 -2.24 -9.26
N GLY A 48 -18.49 -1.02 -8.72
CA GLY A 48 -19.29 -0.65 -7.55
C GLY A 48 -18.61 -0.91 -6.19
N GLU A 49 -17.46 -1.58 -6.16
CA GLU A 49 -16.70 -1.79 -4.92
C GLU A 49 -15.75 -0.64 -4.61
N GLY A 50 -15.44 -0.48 -3.32
CA GLY A 50 -14.45 0.47 -2.83
C GLY A 50 -13.79 -0.03 -1.55
N VAL A 51 -12.70 0.62 -1.17
CA VAL A 51 -11.98 0.33 0.08
C VAL A 51 -11.87 1.60 0.92
N LEU A 52 -12.32 1.50 2.17
CA LEU A 52 -12.06 2.49 3.21
C LEU A 52 -10.98 1.93 4.13
N CYS A 53 -9.91 2.69 4.35
CA CYS A 53 -8.82 2.24 5.22
C CYS A 53 -8.18 3.39 5.99
N ASN A 54 -7.70 3.08 7.19
CA ASN A 54 -6.98 4.00 8.06
C ASN A 54 -5.49 4.14 7.67
N ASN A 55 -5.24 4.43 6.39
CA ASN A 55 -3.90 4.59 5.78
C ASN A 55 -2.96 3.40 6.04
N VAL A 56 -3.50 2.18 5.93
CA VAL A 56 -2.71 0.95 6.03
C VAL A 56 -1.70 0.86 4.88
N LEU A 57 -0.61 0.12 5.09
CA LEU A 57 0.34 -0.16 4.02
C LEU A 57 -0.39 -0.94 2.91
N HIS A 58 -0.33 -0.42 1.68
CA HIS A 58 -0.96 -1.03 0.52
C HIS A 58 -0.12 -0.81 -0.72
N CYS A 59 -0.18 -1.75 -1.65
CA CYS A 59 0.35 -1.62 -3.00
C CYS A 59 -0.75 -1.96 -4.02
N ARG A 60 -0.49 -1.65 -5.29
CA ARG A 60 -1.33 -2.07 -6.41
C ARG A 60 -0.45 -2.79 -7.41
N THR A 61 -0.97 -3.83 -8.02
CA THR A 61 -0.37 -4.41 -9.23
C THR A 61 -0.75 -3.56 -10.44
N GLY A 62 0.04 -3.68 -11.52
CA GLY A 62 -0.35 -3.16 -12.82
C GLY A 62 -1.68 -3.78 -13.26
N PHE A 63 -2.41 -3.07 -14.09
CA PHE A 63 -3.66 -3.52 -14.67
C PHE A 63 -3.69 -3.07 -16.12
N VAL A 64 -4.24 -3.90 -16.98
CA VAL A 64 -4.40 -3.60 -18.40
C VAL A 64 -5.84 -3.17 -18.60
N ASP A 65 -6.02 -1.93 -19.07
CA ASP A 65 -7.35 -1.44 -19.39
C ASP A 65 -7.91 -2.19 -20.60
N HIS A 66 -9.23 -2.40 -20.58
CA HIS A 66 -9.92 -3.00 -21.71
C HIS A 66 -9.93 -2.02 -22.91
N ASP A 67 -9.87 -2.57 -24.13
CA ASP A 67 -9.82 -1.76 -25.35
C ASP A 67 -11.07 -0.89 -25.50
N GLN A 68 -12.25 -1.45 -25.20
CA GLN A 68 -13.51 -0.72 -25.14
C GLN A 68 -13.54 0.29 -23.99
N ALA A 69 -13.76 1.57 -24.31
CA ALA A 69 -13.71 2.67 -23.36
C ALA A 69 -14.68 2.51 -22.17
N GLN A 70 -15.88 1.97 -22.39
CA GLN A 70 -16.91 1.77 -21.36
C GLN A 70 -16.52 0.72 -20.32
N GLN A 71 -15.55 -0.15 -20.64
CA GLN A 71 -15.06 -1.20 -19.75
C GLN A 71 -13.75 -0.82 -19.05
N ARG A 72 -13.25 0.41 -19.28
CA ARG A 72 -12.06 0.91 -18.59
C ARG A 72 -12.40 1.22 -17.14
N ARG A 73 -11.44 0.99 -16.26
CA ARG A 73 -11.64 1.16 -14.82
C ARG A 73 -11.59 2.64 -14.45
N LEU A 74 -12.59 3.09 -13.71
CA LEU A 74 -12.62 4.40 -13.07
C LEU A 74 -12.57 4.21 -11.54
N LEU A 75 -11.63 4.88 -10.87
CA LEU A 75 -11.49 4.83 -9.42
C LEU A 75 -11.42 6.25 -8.85
N TYR A 76 -12.40 6.60 -8.02
CA TYR A 76 -12.39 7.83 -7.24
C TYR A 76 -11.61 7.63 -5.94
N ARG A 77 -10.85 8.65 -5.51
CA ARG A 77 -10.08 8.58 -4.26
C ARG A 77 -10.23 9.83 -3.42
N GLY A 78 -10.81 9.67 -2.24
CA GLY A 78 -10.83 10.66 -1.17
C GLY A 78 -9.67 10.47 -0.17
N ARG A 79 -9.32 11.54 0.54
CA ARG A 79 -8.43 11.52 1.70
C ARG A 79 -9.10 12.32 2.82
N TYR A 80 -9.14 11.74 4.00
CA TYR A 80 -9.80 12.32 5.18
C TYR A 80 -8.74 12.49 6.28
N THR A 81 -8.86 13.58 7.05
CA THR A 81 -7.99 13.85 8.20
C THR A 81 -8.38 12.99 9.39
N ASP A 82 -9.68 12.75 9.54
CA ASP A 82 -10.25 11.96 10.62
C ASP A 82 -10.15 10.48 10.31
N ARG A 83 -9.95 9.68 11.36
CA ARG A 83 -9.91 8.23 11.25
C ARG A 83 -11.34 7.70 11.10
N ALA A 84 -11.47 6.61 10.35
CA ALA A 84 -12.69 5.84 10.37
C ALA A 84 -12.70 4.98 11.64
N GLY A 85 -13.67 5.22 12.52
CA GLY A 85 -13.87 4.49 13.78
C GLY A 85 -13.10 5.04 14.96
#